data_AF-A0A7S1I0G1-F1
#
_entry.id   AF-A0A7S1I0G1-F1
#
_cell.length_a   1.000
_cell.length_b   1.000
_cell.length_c   1.000
_cell.angle_alpha   90.00
_cell.angle_beta   90.00
_cell.angle_gamma   90.00
#
_symmetry.space_group_name_H-M   'P 1'
#
loop_
_entity.id
_entity.type
_entity.pdbx_description
1 polymer ?
#
loop_
_entity_poly.entity_id
_entity_poly.type
_entity_poly.pdbx_seq_one_letter_code
_entity_poly.pdbx_strand_id
1 'polypeptide(L)'
;DMINGYRRLALHVGKRALYTAPDPFGSVIADVQITPMGVGKSVSTYVAACEKVFKRHNLICQLHAYGTNVEGDWEGVMVALKECHVVLHEMGAPRVSTAVKICTRIDKSNTISETIQSVAGKIT
;
A
#
# COMPACT_ATOMS: atom_id res chain seq x y z
N ASP A 1 -12.49 14.11 18.78
CA ASP A 1 -11.90 14.09 17.42
C ASP A 1 -12.41 12.87 16.64
N MET A 2 -12.08 12.82 15.36
CA MET A 2 -12.48 11.79 14.39
C MET A 2 -12.05 10.37 14.80
N ILE A 3 -10.89 10.19 15.47
CA ILE A 3 -10.42 8.89 15.95
C ILE A 3 -11.32 8.40 17.09
N ASN A 4 -11.71 9.29 18.00
CA ASN A 4 -12.66 8.97 19.07
C ASN A 4 -14.08 8.72 18.53
N GLY A 5 -14.46 9.33 17.40
CA GLY A 5 -15.67 8.98 16.64
C GLY A 5 -15.59 7.57 16.05
N TYR A 6 -14.47 7.25 15.40
CA TYR A 6 -14.21 5.94 14.80
C TYR A 6 -14.19 4.81 15.84
N ARG A 7 -13.57 5.03 17.01
CA ARG A 7 -13.61 4.07 18.13
C ARG A 7 -15.02 3.81 18.65
N ARG A 8 -15.88 4.82 18.70
CA ARG A 8 -17.29 4.65 19.11
C ARG A 8 -18.12 3.91 18.05
N LEU A 9 -17.88 4.18 16.78
CA LEU A 9 -18.46 3.44 15.65
C LEU A 9 -18.01 1.98 15.69
N ALA A 10 -16.71 1.71 15.81
CA ALA A 10 -16.12 0.38 15.95
C ALA A 10 -16.79 -0.50 17.02
N LEU A 11 -17.10 0.11 18.17
CA LEU A 11 -17.73 -0.56 19.31
C LEU A 11 -19.23 -0.84 19.09
N HIS A 12 -19.93 0.00 18.33
CA HIS A 12 -21.39 -0.14 18.12
C HIS A 12 -21.77 -0.98 16.90
N VAL A 13 -20.96 -0.97 15.83
CA VAL A 13 -21.37 -1.55 14.54
C VAL A 13 -20.78 -2.96 14.29
N GLY A 14 -19.97 -3.48 15.22
CA GLY A 14 -19.35 -4.81 15.14
C GLY A 14 -18.17 -4.88 14.15
N LYS A 15 -17.28 -5.88 14.32
CA LYS A 15 -16.02 -6.00 13.54
C LYS A 15 -16.22 -5.92 12.02
N ARG A 16 -17.37 -6.37 11.50
CA ARG A 16 -17.66 -6.39 10.06
C ARG A 16 -17.88 -4.99 9.48
N ALA A 17 -18.37 -4.04 10.27
CA ALA A 17 -18.63 -2.68 9.83
C ALA A 17 -17.39 -1.78 9.86
N LEU A 18 -16.35 -2.15 10.61
CA LEU A 18 -15.05 -1.47 10.60
C LEU A 18 -14.35 -1.56 9.24
N TYR A 19 -14.54 -2.66 8.52
CA TYR A 19 -13.98 -2.88 7.18
C TYR A 19 -14.83 -2.27 6.05
N THR A 20 -15.97 -1.64 6.38
CA THR A 20 -16.88 -1.03 5.39
C THR A 20 -17.05 0.47 5.58
N ALA A 21 -16.52 1.03 6.67
CA ALA A 21 -16.54 2.46 6.90
C ALA A 21 -15.39 3.13 6.12
N PRO A 22 -15.56 4.37 5.62
CA PRO A 22 -14.46 5.12 5.02
C PRO A 22 -13.31 5.27 6.00
N ASP A 23 -12.08 5.12 5.51
CA ASP A 23 -10.88 5.28 6.31
C ASP A 23 -10.83 6.68 6.95
N PRO A 24 -10.62 6.79 8.27
CA PRO A 24 -10.64 8.08 8.96
C PRO A 24 -9.42 8.95 8.60
N PHE A 25 -8.49 8.47 7.79
CA PHE A 25 -7.26 9.18 7.43
C PHE A 25 -7.16 9.49 5.92
N GLY A 26 -8.23 9.26 5.16
CA GLY A 26 -8.21 9.49 3.70
C GLY A 26 -7.22 8.54 3.01
N SER A 27 -6.35 9.08 2.14
CA SER A 27 -5.34 8.30 1.43
C SER A 27 -4.17 7.88 2.33
N VAL A 28 -3.65 6.70 2.06
CA VAL A 28 -2.45 6.14 2.69
C VAL A 28 -1.32 6.10 1.68
N ILE A 29 -0.08 6.25 2.17
CA ILE A 29 1.12 5.99 1.37
C ILE A 29 1.81 4.76 1.96
N ALA A 30 2.02 3.73 1.13
CA ALA A 30 2.73 2.52 1.48
C ALA A 30 4.01 2.39 0.64
N ASP A 31 5.17 2.28 1.31
CA ASP A 31 6.40 1.83 0.66
C ASP A 31 6.42 0.30 0.72
N VAL A 32 6.24 -0.34 -0.43
CA VAL A 32 6.05 -1.79 -0.55
C VAL A 32 7.28 -2.44 -1.20
N GLN A 33 7.78 -3.50 -0.55
CA GLN A 33 8.92 -4.26 -1.01
C GLN A 33 8.53 -5.73 -1.06
N ILE A 34 8.20 -6.24 -2.25
CA ILE A 34 7.72 -7.61 -2.45
C ILE A 34 8.85 -8.45 -3.03
N THR A 35 9.26 -9.48 -2.31
CA THR A 35 10.39 -10.35 -2.65
C THR A 35 9.92 -11.80 -2.84
N PRO A 36 9.82 -12.30 -4.07
CA PRO A 36 9.66 -13.73 -4.31
C PRO A 36 10.98 -14.46 -3.99
N MET A 37 10.87 -15.63 -3.36
CA MET A 37 12.02 -16.42 -2.92
C MET A 37 11.94 -17.82 -3.54
N GLY A 38 13.10 -18.37 -3.92
CA GLY A 38 13.18 -19.67 -4.59
C GLY A 38 12.97 -19.62 -6.11
N VAL A 39 13.03 -18.43 -6.71
CA VAL A 39 12.76 -18.21 -8.16
C VAL A 39 14.01 -17.88 -8.99
N GLY A 40 15.20 -18.09 -8.43
CA GLY A 40 16.48 -17.74 -9.05
C GLY A 40 16.97 -16.34 -8.69
N LYS A 41 17.95 -15.83 -9.45
CA LYS A 41 18.69 -14.59 -9.14
C LYS A 41 17.99 -13.31 -9.63
N SER A 42 17.17 -13.42 -10.68
CA SER A 42 16.50 -12.26 -11.28
C SER A 42 15.03 -12.26 -10.92
N VAL A 43 14.58 -11.16 -10.32
CA VAL A 43 13.20 -11.02 -9.83
C VAL A 43 12.40 -9.93 -10.55
N SER A 44 12.98 -9.27 -11.56
CA SER A 44 12.36 -8.11 -12.22
C SER A 44 11.01 -8.43 -12.86
N THR A 45 10.85 -9.59 -13.50
CA THR A 45 9.58 -10.03 -14.09
C THR A 45 8.47 -10.18 -13.04
N TYR A 46 8.82 -10.63 -11.84
CA TYR A 46 7.89 -10.77 -10.72
C TYR A 46 7.47 -9.39 -10.18
N VAL A 47 8.44 -8.49 -9.97
CA VAL A 47 8.14 -7.10 -9.57
C VAL A 47 7.26 -6.40 -10.61
N ALA A 48 7.53 -6.58 -11.90
CA ALA A 48 6.69 -6.03 -12.97
C ALA A 48 5.26 -6.59 -12.98
N ALA A 49 5.05 -7.83 -12.51
CA ALA A 49 3.70 -8.38 -12.34
C ALA A 49 2.94 -7.66 -11.21
N CYS A 50 3.60 -7.38 -10.08
CA CYS A 50 3.04 -6.58 -8.99
C CYS A 50 2.68 -5.16 -9.43
N GLU A 51 3.55 -4.49 -10.22
CA GLU A 51 3.25 -3.17 -10.77
C GLU A 51 1.98 -3.16 -11.65
N LYS A 52 1.75 -4.24 -12.40
CA LYS A 52 0.50 -4.39 -13.18
C LYS A 52 -0.72 -4.59 -12.28
N VAL A 53 -0.58 -5.28 -11.15
CA VAL A 53 -1.65 -5.43 -10.15
C VAL A 53 -2.02 -4.06 -9.60
N PHE A 54 -1.05 -3.28 -9.11
CA PHE A 54 -1.34 -1.96 -8.55
C PHE A 54 -2.04 -1.03 -9.55
N LYS A 55 -1.63 -1.05 -10.82
CA LYS A 55 -2.30 -0.31 -11.90
C LYS A 55 -3.75 -0.75 -12.13
N ARG A 56 -4.06 -2.05 -12.06
CA ARG A 56 -5.45 -2.55 -12.21
C ARG A 56 -6.36 -2.08 -11.07
N HIS A 57 -5.80 -1.89 -9.88
CA HIS A 57 -6.50 -1.33 -8.72
C HIS A 57 -6.61 0.21 -8.76
N ASN A 58 -6.18 0.85 -9.84
CA ASN A 58 -6.16 2.31 -10.00
C ASN A 58 -5.36 3.04 -8.90
N LEU A 59 -4.32 2.38 -8.38
CA LEU A 59 -3.44 2.96 -7.35
C LEU A 59 -2.37 3.86 -7.99
N ILE A 60 -2.05 4.96 -7.32
CA ILE A 60 -0.93 5.82 -7.72
C ILE A 60 0.35 5.12 -7.30
N CYS A 61 1.26 4.90 -8.24
CA CYS A 61 2.49 4.15 -8.00
C CYS A 61 3.71 4.94 -8.43
N GLN A 62 4.75 4.91 -7.61
CA GLN A 62 6.08 5.42 -7.93
C GLN A 62 7.11 4.34 -7.63
N LEU A 63 7.56 3.66 -8.69
CA LEU A 63 8.61 2.65 -8.62
C LEU A 63 9.96 3.31 -8.30
N HIS A 64 10.74 2.67 -7.43
CA HIS A 64 12.13 3.03 -7.16
C HIS A 64 13.01 1.77 -7.04
N ALA A 65 14.31 1.96 -6.81
CA ALA A 65 15.29 0.87 -6.87
C ALA A 65 15.11 -0.22 -5.79
N TYR A 66 14.31 0.02 -4.76
CA TYR A 66 14.20 -0.87 -3.59
C TYR A 66 12.74 -1.21 -3.24
N GLY A 67 11.79 -0.89 -4.11
CA GLY A 67 10.36 -1.05 -3.84
C GLY A 67 9.52 -0.09 -4.68
N THR A 68 8.28 0.07 -4.25
CA THR A 68 7.31 0.95 -4.90
C THR A 68 6.59 1.75 -3.82
N ASN A 69 6.49 3.07 -4.00
CA ASN A 69 5.54 3.85 -3.21
C ASN A 69 4.16 3.72 -3.86
N VAL A 70 3.18 3.27 -3.09
CA VAL A 70 1.80 3.03 -3.50
C VAL A 70 0.90 3.94 -2.69
N GLU A 71 0.04 4.70 -3.36
CA GLU A 71 -0.92 5.61 -2.76
C GLU A 71 -2.35 5.25 -3.19
N GLY A 72 -3.26 5.24 -2.21
CA GLY A 72 -4.67 4.91 -2.37
C GLY A 72 -5.39 4.85 -1.03
N ASP A 73 -6.61 4.31 -0.99
CA ASP A 73 -7.27 3.97 0.27
C ASP A 73 -6.65 2.70 0.90
N TRP A 74 -6.89 2.49 2.21
CA TRP A 74 -6.24 1.40 2.94
C TRP A 74 -6.60 0.03 2.34
N GLU A 75 -7.90 -0.20 2.12
CA GLU A 75 -8.41 -1.48 1.64
C GLU A 75 -7.90 -1.80 0.23
N GLY A 76 -7.90 -0.83 -0.69
CA GLY A 76 -7.39 -0.96 -2.05
C GLY A 76 -5.91 -1.32 -2.07
N VAL A 77 -5.09 -0.67 -1.24
CA VAL A 77 -3.67 -1.01 -1.11
C VAL A 77 -3.49 -2.44 -0.55
N MET A 78 -4.23 -2.81 0.49
CA MET A 78 -4.12 -4.16 1.09
C MET A 78 -4.63 -5.27 0.17
N VAL A 79 -5.72 -5.03 -0.57
CA VAL A 79 -6.27 -5.96 -1.57
C VAL A 79 -5.27 -6.14 -2.71
N ALA A 80 -4.68 -5.06 -3.23
CA ALA A 80 -3.69 -5.16 -4.28
C ALA A 80 -2.42 -5.90 -3.81
N LEU A 81 -1.96 -5.67 -2.58
CA LEU A 81 -0.85 -6.43 -1.99
C LEU A 81 -1.16 -7.92 -1.89
N LYS A 82 -2.38 -8.29 -1.47
CA LYS A 82 -2.81 -9.69 -1.44
C LYS A 82 -2.81 -10.30 -2.84
N GLU A 83 -3.34 -9.60 -3.84
CA GLU A 83 -3.35 -10.07 -5.22
C GLU A 83 -1.94 -10.23 -5.79
N CYS A 84 -1.00 -9.34 -5.46
CA CYS A 84 0.41 -9.53 -5.80
C CYS A 84 0.94 -10.88 -5.29
N HIS A 85 0.69 -11.24 -4.03
CA HIS A 85 1.11 -12.54 -3.50
C HIS A 85 0.49 -13.71 -4.27
N VAL A 86 -0.80 -13.65 -4.61
CA VAL A 86 -1.47 -14.68 -5.41
C VAL A 86 -0.80 -14.83 -6.77
N VAL A 87 -0.65 -13.73 -7.51
CA VAL A 87 -0.01 -13.72 -8.83
C VAL A 87 1.42 -14.27 -8.77
N LEU A 88 2.20 -13.91 -7.75
CA LEU A 88 3.57 -14.40 -7.60
C LEU A 88 3.63 -15.92 -7.32
N HIS A 89 2.68 -16.44 -6.54
CA HIS A 89 2.56 -17.88 -6.32
C HIS A 89 2.12 -18.62 -7.59
N GLU A 90 1.19 -18.07 -8.37
CA GLU A 90 0.79 -18.60 -9.69
C GLU A 90 1.96 -18.60 -10.69
N MET A 91 2.86 -17.62 -10.59
CA MET A 91 4.11 -17.57 -11.35
C MET A 91 5.18 -18.56 -10.86
N GLY A 92 4.89 -19.36 -9.84
CA GLY A 92 5.77 -20.43 -9.34
C GLY A 92 6.69 -20.03 -8.19
N ALA A 93 6.51 -18.87 -7.56
CA ALA A 93 7.27 -18.52 -6.35
C ALA A 93 6.79 -19.39 -5.17
N PRO A 94 7.63 -20.26 -4.59
CA PRO A 94 7.21 -21.09 -3.45
C PRO A 94 7.00 -20.27 -2.17
N ARG A 95 7.63 -19.09 -2.08
CA ARG A 95 7.53 -18.18 -0.93
C ARG A 95 7.61 -16.73 -1.39
N VAL A 96 6.76 -15.88 -0.82
CA VAL A 96 6.78 -14.43 -1.04
C VAL A 96 6.92 -13.75 0.30
N SER A 97 7.90 -12.86 0.43
CA SER A 97 8.12 -12.03 1.61
C SER A 97 7.87 -10.58 1.25
N THR A 98 7.09 -9.87 2.04
CA THR A 98 6.78 -8.46 1.79
C THR A 98 7.08 -7.63 3.01
N ALA A 99 7.86 -6.56 2.83
CA ALA A 99 8.02 -5.50 3.83
C ALA A 99 7.17 -4.30 3.40
N VAL A 100 6.42 -3.72 4.35
CA VAL A 100 5.58 -2.56 4.10
C VAL A 100 5.80 -1.53 5.20
N LYS A 101 6.06 -0.28 4.81
CA LYS A 101 5.93 0.88 5.71
C LYS A 101 4.73 1.70 5.26
N ILE A 102 3.79 1.95 6.16
CA ILE A 102 2.57 2.70 5.86
C ILE A 102 2.56 3.98 6.67
N CYS A 103 2.25 5.09 6.01
CA CYS A 103 2.03 6.38 6.65
C CYS A 103 0.56 6.79 6.49
N THR A 104 -0.07 7.09 7.62
CA THR A 104 -1.38 7.75 7.70
C THR A 104 -1.27 9.00 8.58
N ARG A 105 -2.11 9.99 8.31
CA ARG A 105 -2.21 11.21 9.12
C ARG A 105 -3.60 11.82 8.97
N ILE A 106 -3.99 12.66 9.92
CA ILE A 106 -5.33 13.25 9.99
C ILE A 106 -5.32 14.79 10.04
N ASP A 107 -4.12 15.39 10.07
CA ASP A 107 -3.91 16.82 10.23
C ASP A 107 -3.74 17.57 8.90
N LYS A 108 -3.42 16.86 7.81
CA LYS A 108 -3.38 17.38 6.43
C LYS A 108 -3.42 16.25 5.38
N SER A 109 -3.51 16.61 4.10
CA SER A 109 -3.37 15.69 2.96
C SER A 109 -2.03 14.93 2.99
N ASN A 110 -2.06 13.72 2.47
CA ASN A 110 -0.95 12.78 2.49
C ASN A 110 -0.80 12.09 1.15
N THR A 111 -0.25 12.82 0.18
CA THR A 111 0.09 12.28 -1.15
C THR A 111 1.61 12.12 -1.30
N ILE A 112 2.03 11.19 -2.16
CA ILE A 112 3.42 10.97 -2.55
C ILE A 112 4.02 12.28 -3.09
N SER A 113 3.27 12.96 -3.98
CA SER A 113 3.73 14.22 -4.60
C SER A 113 3.97 15.32 -3.58
N GLU A 114 3.04 15.58 -2.67
CA GLU A 114 3.20 16.63 -1.65
C GLU A 114 4.34 16.30 -0.67
N THR A 115 4.50 15.02 -0.34
CA THR A 115 5.57 14.56 0.56
C THR A 115 6.94 14.84 -0.06
N ILE A 116 7.11 14.48 -1.34
CA ILE A 116 8.35 14.74 -2.08
C ILE A 116 8.61 16.24 -2.22
N GLN A 117 7.61 17.01 -2.64
CA GLN A 117 7.74 18.47 -2.80
C GLN A 117 8.14 19.15 -1.49
N SER A 118 7.55 18.75 -0.36
CA SER A 118 7.84 19.34 0.95
C SER A 118 9.28 19.09 1.40
N VAL A 119 9.87 17.95 1.04
CA VAL A 119 11.28 17.65 1.33
C VAL A 119 12.18 18.34 0.32
N ALA A 120 11.86 18.26 -0.97
CA ALA A 120 12.66 18.87 -2.05
C ALA A 120 12.86 20.38 -1.83
N GLY A 121 11.83 21.11 -1.41
CA GLY A 121 11.93 22.54 -1.10
C GLY A 121 12.76 22.89 0.15
N LYS A 122 13.24 21.89 0.90
CA LYS A 122 14.11 22.05 2.09
C LYS A 122 15.53 21.55 1.86
N ILE A 123 15.83 20.99 0.69
CA ILE A 123 17.17 20.53 0.33
C ILE A 123 18.03 21.69 -0.21
N THR A 124 17.40 22.79 -0.59
CA THR A 124 18.02 24.06 -1.02
C THR A 124 18.23 25.00 0.16
#